data_AF-A0A933S0Q8-F1
#
_entry.id   AF-A0A933S0Q8-F1
#
_cell.length_a   1.000
_cell.length_b   1.000
_cell.length_c   1.000
_cell.angle_alpha   90.00
_cell.angle_beta   90.00
_cell.angle_gamma   90.00
#
_symmetry.space_group_name_H-M   'P 1'
#
loop_
_entity.id
_entity.type
_entity.pdbx_description
1 polymer ?
#
loop_
_entity_poly.entity_id
_entity_poly.type
_entity_poly.pdbx_seq_one_letter_code
_entity_poly.pdbx_strand_id
1 'polypeptide(L)' 'MSNGSNFWVIGGEFGSMNFHKLVEGSAQVKGPFKTRKEAEEAWKVVSEENRHRAGVRFSIVEEPNRAVTPA' A
#
# COMPACT_ATOMS: atom_id res chain seq x y z
N MET A 1 -19.12 -16.63 -5.90
CA MET A 1 -18.56 -15.83 -4.80
C MET A 1 -17.77 -14.73 -5.45
N SER A 2 -18.17 -13.47 -5.28
CA SER A 2 -17.54 -12.35 -5.97
C SER A 2 -16.07 -12.31 -5.62
N ASN A 3 -15.20 -12.52 -6.61
CA ASN A 3 -13.76 -12.26 -6.53
C ASN A 3 -13.56 -10.74 -6.39
N GLY A 4 -14.02 -10.17 -5.29
CA GLY A 4 -13.83 -8.75 -5.01
C GLY A 4 -12.35 -8.55 -4.77
N SER A 5 -11.69 -7.83 -5.67
CA SER A 5 -10.30 -7.46 -5.49
C SER A 5 -10.15 -6.68 -4.18
N ASN A 6 -9.30 -7.17 -3.28
CA ASN A 6 -8.96 -6.42 -2.07
C ASN A 6 -7.89 -5.40 -2.42
N PHE A 7 -8.08 -4.17 -1.97
CA PHE A 7 -7.09 -3.10 -2.14
C PHE A 7 -6.34 -2.89 -0.84
N TRP A 8 -5.04 -2.65 -0.94
CA TRP A 8 -4.17 -2.39 0.19
C TRP A 8 -3.36 -1.14 -0.08
N VAL A 9 -3.07 -0.38 0.96
CA VAL A 9 -2.12 0.73 0.91
C VAL A 9 -0.87 0.28 1.64
N ILE A 10 0.23 0.14 0.92
CA ILE A 10 1.51 -0.31 1.47
C ILE A 10 2.57 0.75 1.25
N GLY A 11 3.47 0.92 2.20
CA GLY A 11 4.54 1.90 2.08
C GLY A 11 5.39 2.00 3.31
N GLY A 12 6.18 3.07 3.36
CA GLY A 12 7.07 3.36 4.47
C GLY A 12 8.13 4.35 4.07
N GLU A 13 9.12 4.53 4.94
CA GLU A 13 10.26 5.37 4.66
C GLU A 13 11.29 4.60 3.86
N PHE A 14 11.82 5.21 2.81
CA PHE A 14 12.91 4.68 2.02
C PHE A 14 14.19 5.40 2.39
N GLY A 15 15.26 4.64 2.62
CA GLY A 15 16.57 5.17 3.01
C GLY A 15 17.27 5.95 1.89
N SER A 16 16.68 5.98 0.69
CA SER A 16 17.15 6.72 -0.47
C SER A 16 15.98 7.12 -1.34
N MET A 17 16.09 8.26 -2.02
CA MET A 17 15.13 8.74 -3.02
C MET A 17 15.03 7.83 -4.25
N ASN A 18 15.89 6.82 -4.37
CA ASN A 18 15.74 5.77 -5.37
C ASN A 18 14.65 4.76 -5.00
N PHE A 19 14.13 4.76 -3.76
CA PHE A 19 13.08 3.85 -3.29
C PHE A 19 13.44 2.34 -3.35
N HIS A 20 14.74 1.99 -3.36
CA HIS A 20 15.17 0.57 -3.43
C HIS A 20 15.19 -0.13 -2.07
N LYS A 21 15.35 0.62 -0.98
CA LYS A 21 15.48 0.07 0.37
C LYS A 21 14.55 0.79 1.32
N LEU A 22 13.60 0.05 1.87
CA LEU A 22 12.77 0.50 2.97
C LEU A 22 13.61 0.55 4.26
N VAL A 23 13.41 1.59 5.07
CA VAL A 23 13.96 1.66 6.42
C VAL A 23 13.27 0.61 7.27
N GLU A 24 14.05 -0.21 7.96
CA GLU A 24 13.53 -1.27 8.81
C GLU A 24 12.61 -0.68 9.90
N GLY A 25 11.47 -1.33 10.14
CA GLY A 25 10.46 -0.85 11.09
C GLY A 25 9.57 0.30 10.59
N SER A 26 9.85 0.89 9.42
CA SER A 26 9.01 1.95 8.84
C SER A 26 7.86 1.43 7.96
N ALA A 27 7.82 0.11 7.71
CA ALA A 27 6.80 -0.53 6.90
C ALA A 27 5.42 -0.34 7.50
N GLN A 28 4.49 0.10 6.67
CA GLN A 28 3.10 0.33 7.02
C GLN A 28 2.19 -0.28 5.96
N VAL A 29 1.15 -0.94 6.44
CA VAL A 29 0.13 -1.60 5.64
C VAL A 29 -1.24 -1.17 6.17
N LYS A 30 -2.10 -0.67 5.29
CA LYS A 30 -3.51 -0.37 5.58
C LYS A 30 -4.41 -1.15 4.63
N GLY A 31 -5.49 -1.71 5.16
CA GLY A 31 -6.43 -2.56 4.42
C GLY A 31 -6.77 -3.84 5.19
N PRO A 32 -7.49 -4.79 4.57
CA PRO A 32 -7.97 -4.74 3.18
C PRO A 32 -9.15 -3.77 2.99
N PHE A 33 -9.15 -3.04 1.88
CA PHE A 33 -10.25 -2.18 1.44
C PHE A 33 -11.05 -2.90 0.34
N LYS A 34 -12.38 -2.75 0.36
CA LYS A 34 -13.26 -3.41 -0.62
C LYS A 34 -13.30 -2.67 -1.95
N THR A 35 -12.98 -1.38 -1.93
CA THR A 35 -12.98 -0.53 -3.12
C THR A 35 -11.68 0.24 -3.25
N ARG A 36 -11.27 0.51 -4.51
CA ARG A 36 -10.11 1.35 -4.79
C ARG A 36 -10.27 2.75 -4.21
N LYS A 37 -11.50 3.28 -4.14
CA LYS A 37 -11.80 4.59 -3.57
C LYS A 37 -11.47 4.65 -2.07
N GLU A 38 -11.86 3.65 -1.29
CA GLU A 38 -11.50 3.59 0.15
C GLU A 38 -9.98 3.52 0.34
N ALA A 39 -9.28 2.77 -0.51
CA ALA A 39 -7.82 2.72 -0.51
C ALA A 39 -7.18 4.05 -0.91
N GLU A 40 -7.74 4.78 -1.88
CA GLU A 40 -7.29 6.12 -2.29
C GLU A 40 -7.48 7.15 -1.17
N GLU A 41 -8.60 7.11 -0.45
CA GLU A 41 -8.83 7.98 0.71
C GLU A 41 -7.81 7.69 1.81
N ALA A 42 -7.58 6.42 2.14
CA ALA A 42 -6.57 6.03 3.12
C ALA A 42 -5.15 6.42 2.68
N TRP A 43 -4.81 6.22 1.41
CA TRP A 43 -3.54 6.62 0.81
C TRP A 43 -3.32 8.13 0.87
N LYS A 44 -4.35 8.92 0.58
CA LYS A 44 -4.30 10.38 0.65
C LYS A 44 -3.98 10.83 2.07
N VAL A 45 -4.68 10.29 3.07
CA VAL A 45 -4.45 10.64 4.49
C VAL A 45 -3.00 10.36 4.89
N VAL A 46 -2.49 9.14 4.66
CA VAL A 46 -1.11 8.79 5.06
C VAL A 46 -0.06 9.57 4.28
N SER A 47 -0.34 9.91 3.02
CA SER A 47 0.58 10.70 2.20
C SER A 47 0.66 12.15 2.68
N GLU A 48 -0.48 12.75 3.04
CA GLU A 48 -0.52 14.11 3.60
C GLU A 48 0.16 14.17 4.98
N GLU A 49 -0.11 13.20 5.87
CA GLU A 49 0.55 13.09 7.17
C GLU A 49 2.08 13.02 7.03
N ASN A 50 2.57 12.32 6.01
CA ASN A 50 4.00 12.12 5.76
C ASN A 50 4.58 13.07 4.69
N ARG A 51 3.85 14.09 4.23
CA ARG A 51 4.29 14.99 3.13
C ARG A 51 5.63 15.68 3.38
N HIS A 52 5.95 15.89 4.66
CA HIS A 52 7.17 16.55 5.11
C HIS A 52 8.40 15.62 5.04
N ARG A 53 8.19 14.31 4.83
CA ARG A 53 9.24 13.29 4.76
C ARG A 53 9.40 12.85 3.31
N ALA A 54 10.35 13.45 2.59
CA ALA A 54 10.60 13.17 1.18
C ALA A 54 10.93 11.69 0.88
N GLY A 55 11.44 10.96 1.86
CA GLY A 55 11.73 9.52 1.76
C GLY A 55 10.50 8.63 1.97
N VAL A 56 9.37 9.15 2.42
CA VAL A 56 8.17 8.32 2.70
C VAL A 56 7.28 8.26 1.47
N ARG A 57 6.94 7.05 1.05
CA ARG A 57 6.03 6.82 -0.07
C ARG A 57 5.10 5.65 0.21
N PHE A 58 3.84 5.84 -0.18
CA PHE A 58 2.81 4.82 -0.14
C PHE A 58 2.29 4.53 -1.54
N SER A 59 1.95 3.27 -1.79
CA SER A 59 1.38 2.76 -3.03
C SER A 59 0.13 1.94 -2.74
N ILE A 60 -0.87 2.05 -3.61
CA ILE A 60 -2.06 1.21 -3.56
C ILE A 60 -1.77 -0.05 -4.38
N VAL A 61 -1.95 -1.22 -3.79
CA VAL A 61 -1.82 -2.51 -4.46
C VAL A 61 -3.15 -3.23 -4.43
N GLU A 62 -3.45 -3.90 -5.53
CA GLU A 62 -4.59 -4.80 -5.65
C GLU A 62 -4.10 -6.22 -5.36
N GLU A 63 -4.74 -6.88 -4.40
CA GLU A 63 -4.47 -8.30 -4.15
C GLU A 63 -4.97 -9.10 -5.36
N PRO A 64 -4.07 -9.77 -6.10
CA PRO A 64 -4.51 -10.63 -7.17
C PRO A 64 -5.36 -11.72 -6.54
N ASN A 65 -6.58 -11.92 -7.05
CA ASN A 65 -7.40 -13.03 -6.64
C ASN A 65 -6.60 -14.31 -6.86
N ARG A 66 -6.11 -14.91 -5.76
CA ARG A 66 -5.38 -16.16 -5.80
C ARG A 66 -6.38 -17.23 -6.20
N ALA A 67 -6.63 -17.34 -7.50
CA ALA A 67 -7.12 -18.56 -8.10
C ALA A 67 -6.03 -19.59 -7.85
N VAL A 68 -6.14 -20.26 -6.70
CA VAL A 68 -5.35 -21.41 -6.33
C VAL A 68 -5.46 -22.36 -7.52
N THR A 69 -4.41 -22.44 -8.32
CA THR A 69 -4.30 -23.46 -9.35
C THR A 69 -3.85 -24.71 -8.59
N PRO A 70 -4.70 -25.73 -8.39
CA PRO A 70 -4.22 -26.98 -7.83
C PRO A 70 -3.26 -27.62 -8.85
N ALA A 71 -2.10 -28.06 -8.34
CA ALA A 71 -1.14 -28.88 -9.07
C ALA A 71 -1.63 -30.33 -9.16
#